data_AF-A0A4V3S086-F1
#
_entry.id   AF-A0A4V3S086-F1
#
_cell.length_a   1.000
_cell.length_b   1.000
_cell.length_c   1.000
_cell.angle_alpha   90.00
_cell.angle_beta   90.00
_cell.angle_gamma   90.00
#
_symmetry.space_group_name_H-M   'P 1'
#
loop_
_entity.id
_entity.type
_entity.pdbx_description
1 polymer ?
#
loop_
_entity_poly.entity_id
_entity_poly.type
_entity_poly.pdbx_seq_one_letter_code
_entity_poly.pdbx_strand_id
1 'polypeptide(L)'
;MTVGGREFYVYRYEGELNDIPNAVVIISYPREAFGDPKALRAFISTNAGISTQEILDTYTERWPVEIFFRQSKNKLALDKYQIRSRQGIERYWLIMSLVHYMCCMHSGKYNTFEEG
;
A
#
# COMPACT_ATOMS: atom_id res chain seq x y z
N MET A 1 0.69 -3.29 20.93
CA MET A 1 0.27 -4.46 20.13
C MET A 1 1.44 -4.88 19.27
N THR A 2 1.71 -6.18 19.16
CA THR A 2 2.86 -6.69 18.39
C THR A 2 2.37 -7.25 17.07
N VAL A 3 2.88 -6.72 15.95
CA VAL A 3 2.52 -7.16 14.59
C VAL A 3 3.81 -7.44 13.84
N GLY A 4 3.97 -8.65 13.30
CA GLY A 4 5.19 -9.05 12.58
C GLY A 4 6.48 -8.92 13.40
N GLY A 5 6.42 -9.09 14.72
CA GLY A 5 7.57 -8.96 15.63
C GLY A 5 7.94 -7.53 16.03
N ARG A 6 7.20 -6.51 15.60
CA ARG A 6 7.40 -5.10 15.97
C ARG A 6 6.29 -4.60 16.88
N GLU A 7 6.61 -3.74 17.84
CA GLU A 7 5.64 -3.16 18.76
C GLU A 7 5.08 -1.82 18.27
N PHE A 8 3.76 -1.70 18.32
CA PHE A 8 3.01 -0.51 17.92
C PHE A 8 2.05 -0.06 19.02
N TYR A 9 1.94 1.26 19.18
CA TYR A 9 0.77 1.89 19.79
C TYR A 9 -0.36 1.88 18.76
N VAL A 10 -1.52 1.36 19.15
CA VAL A 10 -2.66 1.21 18.26
C VAL A 10 -3.89 1.78 18.93
N TYR A 11 -4.56 2.69 18.23
CA TYR A 11 -5.84 3.25 18.62
C TYR A 11 -6.90 2.83 17.60
N ARG A 12 -8.00 2.25 18.08
CA ARG A 12 -9.13 1.84 17.26
C ARG A 12 -10.29 2.79 17.53
N TYR A 13 -10.70 3.50 16.49
CA TYR A 13 -11.95 4.22 16.45
C TYR A 13 -12.97 3.39 15.67
N GLU A 14 -14.19 3.31 16.18
CA GLU A 14 -15.33 2.70 15.48
C GLU A 14 -16.46 3.72 15.52
N GLY A 15 -17.02 4.03 14.36
CA GLY A 15 -18.09 5.01 14.24
C GLY A 15 -18.32 5.45 12.81
N GLU A 16 -19.16 6.47 12.66
CA GLU A 16 -19.48 7.07 11.37
C GLU A 16 -18.27 7.84 10.83
N LEU A 17 -17.96 7.63 9.55
CA LEU A 17 -16.90 8.33 8.84
C LEU A 17 -17.45 8.86 7.52
N ASN A 18 -17.80 10.14 7.50
CA ASN A 18 -18.49 10.79 6.36
C ASN A 18 -19.72 9.97 5.93
N ASP A 19 -19.76 9.50 4.68
CA ASP A 19 -20.88 8.73 4.12
C ASP A 19 -20.87 7.24 4.52
N ILE A 20 -19.93 6.80 5.37
CA ILE A 20 -19.83 5.42 5.83
C ILE A 20 -20.41 5.34 7.25
N PRO A 21 -21.59 4.71 7.44
CA PRO A 21 -22.31 4.73 8.71
C PRO A 21 -21.57 3.98 9.83
N ASN A 22 -20.78 2.96 9.48
CA ASN A 22 -19.95 2.25 10.43
C ASN A 22 -18.60 1.87 9.80
N ALA A 23 -17.57 2.61 10.18
CA ALA A 23 -16.20 2.36 9.77
C ALA A 23 -15.30 2.21 11.01
N VAL A 24 -14.27 1.40 10.86
CA VAL A 24 -13.20 1.26 11.83
C VAL A 24 -11.97 1.97 11.29
N VAL A 25 -11.47 2.94 12.04
CA VAL A 25 -10.20 3.62 11.76
C VAL A 25 -9.18 3.16 12.79
N ILE A 26 -8.10 2.55 12.31
CA ILE A 26 -6.97 2.12 13.13
C ILE A 26 -5.84 3.09 12.91
N ILE A 27 -5.44 3.80 13.96
CA ILE A 27 -4.24 4.63 13.98
C ILE A 27 -3.14 3.83 14.65
N SER A 28 -2.04 3.62 13.93
CA SER A 28 -0.89 2.87 14.40
C SER A 28 0.37 3.73 14.42
N TYR A 29 1.17 3.55 15.46
CA TYR A 29 2.40 4.28 15.68
C TYR A 29 3.49 3.32 16.18
N PRO A 30 4.60 3.12 15.45
CA PRO A 30 5.69 2.28 15.92
C PRO A 30 6.32 2.84 17.20
N ARG A 31 6.53 1.98 18.20
CA ARG A 31 7.06 2.37 19.51
C ARG A 31 8.43 3.04 19.41
N GLU A 32 9.26 2.56 18.49
CA GLU A 32 10.63 3.04 18.26
C GLU A 32 10.69 4.45 17.63
N ALA A 33 9.63 4.89 16.95
CA ALA A 33 9.60 6.18 16.23
C ALA A 33 8.63 7.19 16.86
N PHE A 34 8.17 6.93 18.09
CA PHE A 34 7.18 7.76 18.77
C PHE A 34 7.62 9.23 18.85
N GLY A 35 6.83 10.14 18.26
CA GLY A 35 7.17 11.56 18.11
C GLY A 35 7.49 12.00 16.67
N ASP A 36 7.88 11.10 15.76
CA ASP A 36 7.97 11.40 14.32
C ASP A 36 6.61 11.34 13.59
N PRO A 37 6.02 12.46 13.18
CA PRO A 37 4.74 12.47 12.48
C PRO A 37 4.73 11.67 11.17
N LYS A 38 5.89 11.41 10.54
CA LYS A 38 6.00 10.58 9.33
C LYS A 38 5.82 9.09 9.59
N ALA A 39 5.96 8.66 10.85
CA ALA A 39 5.83 7.28 11.27
C ALA A 39 4.37 6.88 11.58
N LEU A 40 3.47 7.86 11.72
CA LEU A 40 2.05 7.62 11.95
C LEU A 40 1.40 7.00 10.71
N ARG A 41 0.67 5.90 10.90
CA ARG A 41 -0.10 5.24 9.82
C ARG A 41 -1.55 5.06 10.24
N ALA A 42 -2.47 5.33 9.33
CA ALA A 42 -3.89 5.12 9.51
C ALA A 42 -4.39 4.07 8.52
N PHE A 43 -5.21 3.14 9.02
CA PHE A 43 -5.89 2.12 8.25
C PHE A 43 -7.39 2.24 8.44
N ILE A 44 -8.16 1.96 7.39
CA ILE A 44 -9.62 2.10 7.42
C ILE A 44 -10.23 0.75 7.02
N SER A 45 -11.23 0.29 7.77
CA SER A 45 -12.05 -0.88 7.43
C SER A 45 -13.52 -0.47 7.45
N THR A 46 -14.28 -0.91 6.45
CA THR A 46 -15.74 -0.75 6.41
C THR A 46 -16.46 -1.86 7.16
N ASN A 47 -15.75 -2.91 7.59
CA ASN A 47 -16.31 -3.99 8.37
C ASN A 47 -15.89 -3.84 9.83
N ALA A 48 -16.85 -3.46 10.67
CA ALA A 48 -16.65 -3.23 12.09
C ALA A 48 -16.54 -4.51 12.93
N GLY A 49 -17.02 -5.65 12.40
CA GLY A 49 -16.97 -6.94 13.09
C GLY A 49 -15.60 -7.63 13.08
N ILE A 50 -14.65 -7.12 12.29
CA ILE A 50 -13.31 -7.70 12.16
C ILE A 50 -12.40 -7.17 13.29
N SER A 51 -11.55 -8.04 13.82
CA SER A 51 -10.59 -7.65 14.84
C SER A 51 -9.51 -6.71 14.28
N THR A 52 -8.92 -5.88 15.15
CA THR A 52 -7.80 -4.99 14.79
C THR A 52 -6.64 -5.76 14.16
N GLN A 53 -6.38 -6.99 14.63
CA GLN A 53 -5.28 -7.81 14.16
C GLN A 53 -5.52 -8.33 12.76
N GLU A 54 -6.69 -8.91 12.49
CA GLU A 54 -7.06 -9.36 11.14
C GLU A 54 -7.06 -8.22 10.12
N ILE A 55 -7.50 -7.01 10.52
CA ILE A 55 -7.42 -5.83 9.64
C ILE A 55 -5.94 -5.54 9.31
N LEU A 56 -5.06 -5.47 10.31
CA LEU A 56 -3.63 -5.19 10.09
C LEU A 56 -2.93 -6.29 9.29
N ASP A 57 -3.27 -7.55 9.52
CA ASP A 57 -2.75 -8.70 8.77
C ASP A 57 -3.20 -8.63 7.30
N THR A 58 -4.47 -8.32 7.05
CA THR A 58 -5.01 -8.09 5.69
C THR A 58 -4.28 -6.94 4.98
N TYR A 59 -4.02 -5.84 5.70
CA TYR A 59 -3.25 -4.72 5.14
C TYR A 59 -1.79 -5.09 4.83
N THR A 60 -1.22 -6.05 5.56
CA THR A 60 0.14 -6.57 5.29
C THR A 60 0.17 -7.35 3.97
N GLU A 61 -0.84 -8.18 3.70
CA GLU A 61 -0.98 -8.89 2.42
C GLU A 61 -1.29 -7.96 1.24
N ARG A 62 -1.96 -6.83 1.50
CA ARG A 62 -2.28 -5.81 0.49
C ARG A 62 -1.09 -4.91 0.14
N TRP A 63 -0.17 -4.68 1.08
CA TRP A 63 0.98 -3.78 0.91
C TRP A 63 1.79 -3.98 -0.37
N PRO A 64 2.05 -5.21 -0.86
CA PRO A 64 2.71 -5.44 -2.15
C PRO A 64 2.05 -4.73 -3.33
N VAL A 65 0.72 -4.59 -3.34
CA VAL A 65 -0.01 -3.86 -4.40
C VAL A 65 0.30 -2.37 -4.35
N GLU A 66 0.35 -1.77 -3.16
CA GLU A 66 0.72 -0.36 -3.00
C GLU A 66 2.19 -0.11 -3.39
N ILE A 67 3.09 -1.02 -3.03
CA ILE A 67 4.48 -0.97 -3.46
C ILE A 67 4.56 -1.06 -4.98
N PHE A 68 3.82 -1.99 -5.61
CA PHE A 68 3.78 -2.14 -7.06
C PHE A 68 3.39 -0.82 -7.75
N PHE A 69 2.31 -0.18 -7.31
CA PHE A 69 1.88 1.09 -7.91
C PHE A 69 2.90 2.22 -7.68
N ARG A 70 3.48 2.30 -6.49
CA ARG A 70 4.53 3.29 -6.17
C ARG A 70 5.75 3.10 -7.06
N GLN A 71 6.21 1.87 -7.21
CA GLN A 71 7.36 1.52 -8.06
C GLN A 71 7.06 1.74 -9.53
N SER A 72 5.85 1.43 -9.98
CA SER A 72 5.42 1.66 -11.35
C SER A 72 5.45 3.14 -11.71
N LYS A 73 4.98 4.02 -10.81
CA LYS A 73 5.12 5.47 -11.01
C LYS A 73 6.59 5.91 -11.03
N ASN A 74 7.35 5.56 -10.00
CA ASN A 74 8.71 6.05 -9.83
C ASN A 74 9.71 5.53 -10.89
N LYS A 75 9.62 4.24 -11.25
CA LYS A 75 10.59 3.56 -12.11
C LYS A 75 10.15 3.42 -13.55
N LEU A 76 8.85 3.17 -13.76
CA LEU A 76 8.29 3.07 -15.10
C LEU A 76 7.78 4.43 -15.60
N ALA A 77 7.95 5.51 -14.82
CA ALA A 77 7.56 6.87 -15.17
C ALA A 77 6.08 6.99 -15.56
N LEU A 78 5.21 6.15 -14.97
CA LEU A 78 3.78 6.17 -15.24
C LEU A 78 3.09 7.48 -14.83
N ASP A 79 3.77 8.36 -14.09
CA ASP A 79 3.29 9.71 -13.76
C ASP A 79 3.91 10.81 -14.64
N LYS A 80 4.95 10.50 -15.43
CA LYS A 80 5.73 11.47 -16.22
C LYS A 80 5.59 11.30 -17.73
N TYR A 81 4.90 10.26 -18.22
CA TYR A 81 4.66 10.10 -19.66
C TYR A 81 3.82 11.26 -20.22
N GLN A 82 4.17 11.76 -21.40
CA GLN A 82 3.52 12.92 -22.04
C GLN A 82 2.50 12.51 -23.13
N ILE A 83 2.11 11.23 -23.18
CA ILE A 83 1.15 10.69 -24.14
C ILE A 83 -0.25 11.23 -23.81
N ARG A 84 -0.89 11.92 -24.77
CA ARG A 84 -2.20 12.56 -24.59
C ARG A 84 -3.38 11.78 -25.18
N SER A 85 -3.12 10.83 -26.06
CA SER A 85 -4.17 10.00 -26.66
C SER A 85 -4.57 8.87 -25.72
N ARG A 86 -5.88 8.68 -25.46
CA ARG A 86 -6.41 7.56 -24.66
C ARG A 86 -5.84 6.21 -25.07
N GLN A 87 -5.87 5.90 -26.36
CA GLN A 87 -5.34 4.64 -26.90
C GLN A 87 -3.83 4.49 -26.70
N GLY A 88 -3.08 5.59 -26.79
CA GLY A 88 -1.64 5.58 -26.52
C GLY A 88 -1.32 5.31 -25.05
N ILE A 89 -2.13 5.86 -24.12
CA ILE A 89 -2.00 5.62 -22.67
C ILE A 89 -2.24 4.14 -22.37
N GLU A 90 -3.31 3.56 -22.91
CA GLU A 90 -3.63 2.14 -22.72
C GLU A 90 -2.52 1.22 -23.22
N ARG A 91 -2.03 1.45 -24.45
CA ARG A 91 -0.93 0.67 -25.02
C ARG A 91 0.34 0.81 -24.19
N TYR A 92 0.66 2.02 -23.76
CA TYR A 92 1.83 2.28 -22.94
C TYR A 92 1.76 1.54 -21.60
N TRP A 93 0.62 1.58 -20.90
CA TRP A 93 0.43 0.85 -19.65
C TRP A 93 0.57 -0.66 -19.81
N LEU A 94 0.00 -1.23 -20.88
CA LEU A 94 0.11 -2.66 -21.16
C LEU A 94 1.57 -3.09 -21.41
N ILE A 95 2.29 -2.34 -22.25
CA ILE A 95 3.69 -2.64 -22.58
C ILE A 95 4.57 -2.51 -21.33
N MET A 96 4.44 -1.42 -20.56
CA MET A 96 5.25 -1.21 -19.37
C MET A 96 4.97 -2.27 -18.28
N SER A 97 3.71 -2.67 -18.12
CA SER A 97 3.34 -3.75 -17.19
C SER A 97 3.92 -5.10 -17.61
N LEU A 98 3.89 -5.42 -18.91
CA LEU A 98 4.48 -6.65 -19.45
C LEU A 98 6.02 -6.67 -19.29
N VAL A 99 6.69 -5.56 -19.62
CA VAL A 99 8.14 -5.41 -19.45
C VAL A 99 8.50 -5.58 -17.98
N HIS A 100 7.77 -4.92 -17.08
CA HIS A 100 7.97 -5.07 -15.64
C HIS A 100 7.82 -6.52 -15.18
N TYR A 101 6.77 -7.21 -15.63
CA TYR A 101 6.55 -8.62 -15.31
C TYR A 101 7.72 -9.50 -15.80
N MET A 102 8.16 -9.33 -17.05
CA MET A 102 9.27 -10.11 -17.60
C MET A 102 10.58 -9.85 -16.86
N CYS A 103 10.88 -8.60 -16.48
CA CYS A 103 12.06 -8.27 -15.69
C CYS A 103 12.03 -8.95 -14.31
N CYS A 104 10.89 -8.93 -13.62
CA CYS A 104 10.73 -9.60 -12.33
C CYS A 104 10.87 -11.12 -12.44
N MET A 105 10.28 -11.74 -13.47
CA MET A 105 10.37 -13.18 -13.70
C MET A 105 11.79 -13.64 -14.08
N HIS A 106 12.50 -12.87 -14.90
CA HIS A 106 13.85 -13.23 -15.35
C HIS A 106 14.93 -13.04 -14.28
N SER A 107 14.74 -12.08 -13.36
CA SER A 107 15.69 -11.81 -12.28
C SER A 107 15.74 -12.91 -11.21
N GLY A 108 14.77 -13.84 -11.20
CA GLY A 108 14.70 -14.96 -10.22
C GLY A 108 14.51 -14.51 -8.76
N LYS A 109 14.46 -13.20 -8.52
CA LYS A 109 14.22 -12.57 -7.23
C LYS A 109 12.82 -11.96 -7.26
N TYR A 110 11.92 -12.45 -6.42
CA TYR A 110 10.64 -11.80 -6.10
C TYR A 110 10.83 -10.53 -5.26
N ASN A 111 11.94 -9.83 -5.44
CA ASN A 111 12.28 -8.68 -4.64
C ASN A 111 11.79 -7.44 -5.36
N THR A 112 10.91 -6.74 -4.66
CA THR A 112 10.67 -5.32 -4.78
C THR A 112 11.93 -4.60 -5.22
N PHE A 113 11.77 -3.70 -6.20
CA PHE A 113 12.80 -2.87 -6.82
C PHE A 113 13.61 -1.95 -5.86
N GLU A 114 13.78 -2.25 -4.56
CA GLU A 114 14.55 -1.39 -3.65
C GLU A 114 16.04 -1.28 -4.01
N GLU A 115 16.60 -2.20 -4.79
CA GLU A 115 18.04 -2.24 -5.12
C GLU A 115 18.42 -1.73 -6.53
N GLY A 116 17.55 -0.96 -7.21
CA GLY A 116 17.80 -0.46 -8.57
C GLY A 116 17.68 1.04 -8.74
#